data_AF-A0ABD5DWM1-F1
#
_entry.id   AF-A0ABD5DWM1-F1
#
_cell.length_a   1.000
_cell.length_b   1.000
_cell.length_c   1.000
_cell.angle_alpha   90.00
_cell.angle_beta   90.00
_cell.angle_gamma   90.00
#
_symmetry.space_group_name_H-M   'P 1'
#
loop_
_entity.id
_entity.type
_entity.pdbx_description
1 polymer ?
#
loop_
_entity_poly.entity_id
_entity_poly.type
_entity_poly.pdbx_seq_one_letter_code
_entity_poly.pdbx_strand_id
1 'polypeptide(L)'
;YRGEAVETGSVEEIFRSPQHPYTQSLLAAVPRLGEMRGQDLPRRFPLPGQPLAESETPDTVVAGEPILQVRDLVARFPVRGGLLNRVTREV
;
A
#
# COMPACT_ATOMS: atom_id res chain seq x y z
N TYR A 1 -14.81 12.17 -6.81
CA TYR A 1 -13.82 12.69 -7.75
C TYR A 1 -13.97 14.20 -7.79
N ARG A 2 -12.89 14.95 -7.54
CA ARG A 2 -12.93 16.43 -7.43
C ARG A 2 -13.98 16.97 -6.44
N GLY A 3 -14.08 16.34 -5.27
CA GLY A 3 -15.02 16.73 -4.21
C GLY A 3 -16.34 15.95 -4.19
N GLU A 4 -16.68 15.23 -5.26
CA GLU A 4 -17.93 14.46 -5.33
C GLU A 4 -17.78 13.01 -4.85
N ALA A 5 -18.85 12.42 -4.31
CA ALA A 5 -18.93 10.98 -4.11
C ALA A 5 -19.06 10.27 -5.46
N VAL A 6 -18.25 9.23 -5.72
CA VAL A 6 -18.23 8.52 -7.02
C VAL A 6 -18.82 7.12 -6.98
N GLU A 7 -18.86 6.52 -5.80
CA GLU A 7 -19.37 5.18 -5.58
C GLU A 7 -19.77 5.04 -4.11
N THR A 8 -20.93 4.44 -3.87
CA THR A 8 -21.47 4.17 -2.54
C THR A 8 -22.07 2.77 -2.55
N GLY A 9 -21.80 2.00 -1.50
CA GLY A 9 -22.31 0.64 -1.34
C GLY A 9 -21.89 0.07 0.01
N SER A 10 -22.27 -1.16 0.29
CA SER A 10 -21.73 -1.89 1.43
C SER A 10 -20.22 -2.09 1.28
N VAL A 11 -19.53 -2.31 2.41
CA VAL A 11 -18.10 -2.63 2.40
C VAL A 11 -17.81 -3.83 1.48
N GLU A 12 -18.65 -4.86 1.55
CA GLU A 12 -18.44 -6.07 0.75
C GLU A 12 -18.59 -5.82 -0.75
N GLU A 13 -19.57 -5.01 -1.17
CA GLU A 13 -19.74 -4.63 -2.58
C GLU A 13 -18.56 -3.83 -3.11
N ILE A 14 -18.13 -2.79 -2.37
CA ILE A 14 -17.03 -1.91 -2.79
C ILE A 14 -15.72 -2.69 -2.90
N PHE A 15 -15.42 -3.57 -1.95
CA PHE A 15 -14.15 -4.31 -1.93
C PHE A 15 -14.14 -5.54 -2.85
N ARG A 16 -15.28 -6.20 -3.08
CA ARG A 16 -15.33 -7.40 -3.94
C ARG A 16 -15.57 -7.05 -5.41
N SER A 17 -16.40 -6.05 -5.71
CA SER A 17 -16.84 -5.76 -7.08
C SER A 17 -17.02 -4.25 -7.33
N PRO A 18 -15.96 -3.44 -7.18
CA PRO A 18 -16.01 -1.99 -7.45
C PRO A 18 -16.38 -1.69 -8.91
N GLN A 19 -17.35 -0.81 -9.13
CA GLN A 19 -17.83 -0.46 -10.47
C GLN A 19 -17.14 0.77 -11.05
N HIS A 20 -16.80 1.75 -10.22
CA HIS A 20 -16.24 3.00 -10.72
C HIS A 20 -14.72 2.86 -10.95
N PRO A 21 -14.19 3.24 -12.14
CA PRO A 21 -12.76 3.08 -12.45
C PRO A 21 -11.83 3.74 -11.43
N TYR A 22 -12.21 4.92 -10.92
CA TYR A 22 -11.47 5.58 -9.85
C TYR A 22 -11.40 4.77 -8.54
N THR A 23 -12.51 4.14 -8.13
CA THR A 23 -12.54 3.25 -6.95
C THR A 23 -11.64 2.04 -7.17
N GLN A 24 -11.71 1.43 -8.36
CA GLN A 24 -10.83 0.32 -8.75
C GLN A 24 -9.35 0.72 -8.65
N SER A 25 -8.99 1.91 -9.14
CA SER A 25 -7.62 2.46 -9.03
C SER A 25 -7.18 2.69 -7.60
N LEU A 26 -8.04 3.21 -6.73
CA LEU A 26 -7.72 3.40 -5.32
C LEU A 26 -7.47 2.07 -4.61
N LEU A 27 -8.31 1.07 -4.86
CA LEU A 27 -8.14 -0.27 -4.27
C LEU A 27 -6.87 -0.97 -4.79
N ALA A 28 -6.54 -0.80 -6.07
CA ALA A 28 -5.32 -1.35 -6.68
C ALA A 28 -4.03 -0.70 -6.18
N ALA A 29 -4.10 0.53 -5.66
CA ALA A 29 -2.92 1.24 -5.14
C ALA A 29 -2.43 0.71 -3.78
N VAL A 30 -3.20 -0.16 -3.12
CA VAL A 30 -2.83 -0.74 -1.82
C VAL A 30 -1.90 -1.94 -2.03
N PRO A 31 -0.62 -1.88 -1.61
CA PRO A 31 0.30 -2.99 -1.75
C PRO A 31 -0.11 -4.18 -0.88
N ARG A 32 -0.03 -5.39 -1.40
CA ARG A 32 -0.19 -6.61 -0.58
C ARG A 32 1.15 -7.00 0.03
N LEU A 33 1.08 -7.58 1.22
CA LEU A 33 2.27 -8.04 1.92
C LEU A 33 3.03 -9.07 1.07
N GLY A 34 4.29 -8.76 0.76
CA GLY A 34 5.17 -9.63 -0.04
C GLY A 34 5.08 -9.46 -1.56
N GLU A 35 4.25 -8.55 -2.10
CA GLU A 35 4.19 -8.29 -3.56
C GLU A 35 5.51 -7.82 -4.16
N MET A 36 6.39 -7.24 -3.35
CA MET A 36 7.71 -6.75 -3.76
C MET A 36 8.83 -7.76 -3.49
N ARG A 37 8.52 -9.00 -3.11
CA ARG A 37 9.54 -10.01 -2.82
C ARG A 37 10.35 -10.30 -4.10
N GLY A 38 11.66 -10.11 -4.03
CA GLY A 38 12.57 -10.32 -5.16
C GLY A 38 12.67 -9.14 -6.13
N GLN A 39 12.10 -7.98 -5.78
CA GLN A 39 12.35 -6.72 -6.49
C GLN A 39 13.36 -5.89 -5.70
N ASP A 40 14.43 -5.45 -6.37
CA ASP A 40 15.48 -4.63 -5.74
C ASP A 40 15.07 -3.16 -5.62
N LEU A 41 14.17 -2.69 -6.51
CA LEU A 41 13.72 -1.31 -6.56
C LEU A 41 12.20 -1.22 -6.34
N PRO A 42 11.71 -0.09 -5.77
CA PRO A 42 10.29 0.15 -5.66
C PRO A 42 9.64 0.25 -7.06
N ARG A 43 8.50 -0.41 -7.23
CA ARG A 43 7.72 -0.39 -8.48
C ARG A 43 6.39 0.30 -8.25
N ARG A 44 5.95 1.08 -9.24
CA ARG A 44 4.57 1.61 -9.28
C ARG A 44 3.58 0.48 -9.56
N PHE A 45 2.46 0.46 -8.85
CA PHE A 45 1.41 -0.52 -9.10
C PHE A 45 0.59 -0.11 -10.33
N PRO A 46 0.24 -1.07 -11.22
CA PRO A 46 -0.59 -0.77 -12.37
C PRO A 46 -1.99 -0.37 -11.90
N LEU A 47 -2.49 0.75 -12.44
CA LEU A 47 -3.85 1.17 -12.22
C LEU A 47 -4.76 0.54 -13.29
N PRO A 48 -6.00 0.13 -12.95
CA PRO A 48 -6.97 -0.35 -13.92
C PRO A 48 -7.14 0.62 -15.09
N GLY A 49 -7.00 0.11 -16.32
CA GLY A 49 -7.11 0.92 -17.54
C GLY A 49 -5.91 1.83 -17.85
N GLN A 50 -4.86 1.83 -17.01
CA GLN A 50 -3.60 2.52 -17.26
C GLN A 50 -2.45 1.51 -17.22
N PRO A 51 -2.07 0.92 -18.36
CA PRO A 51 -0.88 0.07 -18.40
C PRO A 51 0.33 0.90 -17.95
N LEU A 52 1.15 0.31 -17.09
CA LEU A 52 2.45 0.89 -16.75
C LEU A 52 3.25 1.00 -18.05
N ALA A 53 3.66 2.20 -18.43
CA ALA A 53 4.72 2.33 -19.41
C ALA A 53 5.97 1.67 -18.79
N GLU A 54 6.53 0.67 -19.47
CA GLU A 54 7.71 -0.10 -19.02
C GLU A 54 8.90 0.79 -18.65
N SER A 55 8.91 2.05 -19.12
CA SER A 55 9.97 3.03 -18.98
C SER A 55 9.98 3.84 -17.67
N GLU A 56 9.01 3.66 -16.75
CA GLU A 56 8.84 4.51 -15.57
C GLU A 56 9.14 3.85 -14.20
N THR A 57 10.12 2.95 -14.12
CA THR A 57 10.75 2.64 -12.82
C THR A 57 11.94 3.58 -12.64
N PRO A 58 11.76 4.81 -12.09
CA PRO A 58 12.90 5.65 -11.80
C PRO A 58 13.76 4.93 -10.78
N ASP A 59 15.02 4.71 -11.12
CA ASP A 59 16.02 4.40 -10.12
C ASP A 59 16.17 5.63 -9.23
N THR A 60 15.51 5.60 -8.07
CA THR A 60 15.60 6.66 -7.07
C THR A 60 16.83 6.49 -6.17
N VAL A 61 17.66 5.48 -6.41
CA VAL A 61 18.86 5.22 -5.62
C VAL A 61 19.93 6.23 -6.03
N VAL A 62 20.28 7.11 -5.11
CA VAL A 62 21.47 7.94 -5.26
C VAL A 62 22.68 7.06 -4.97
N ALA A 63 23.56 6.87 -5.96
CA ALA A 63 24.79 6.11 -5.79
C ALA A 63 25.71 6.79 -4.77
N GLY A 64 26.32 6.00 -3.88
CA GLY A 64 27.23 6.50 -2.84
C GLY A 64 27.13 5.72 -1.54
N GLU A 65 27.65 6.30 -0.47
CA GLU A 65 27.51 5.72 0.87
C GLU A 65 26.06 5.82 1.35
N PRO A 66 25.53 4.76 1.98
CA PRO A 66 24.18 4.79 2.50
C PRO A 66 24.05 5.85 3.60
N ILE A 67 22.99 6.66 3.53
CA ILE A 67 22.67 7.66 4.56
C ILE A 67 22.47 6.98 5.94
N LEU A 68 22.00 5.73 5.95
CA LEU A 68 21.83 4.93 7.15
C LEU A 68 21.99 3.43 6.83
N GLN A 69 22.78 2.72 7.63
CA GLN A 69 22.88 1.26 7.59
C GLN A 69 22.44 0.69 8.94
N VAL A 70 21.41 -0.16 8.93
CA VAL A 70 20.84 -0.76 10.15
C VAL A 70 20.96 -2.28 10.06
N ARG A 71 21.28 -2.92 11.18
CA ARG A 71 21.19 -4.37 11.36
C ARG A 71 20.07 -4.66 12.35
N ASP A 72 19.37 -5.77 12.14
CA ASP A 72 18.32 -6.26 13.04
C ASP A 72 17.19 -5.23 13.31
N LEU A 73 16.76 -4.51 12.27
CA LEU A 73 15.65 -3.57 12.38
C LEU A 73 14.35 -4.33 12.70
N VAL A 74 13.78 -4.04 13.87
CA VAL A 74 12.49 -4.59 14.31
C VAL A 74 11.50 -3.43 14.49
N ALA A 75 10.36 -3.50 13.79
CA ALA A 75 9.21 -2.65 14.07
C ALA A 75 8.24 -3.42 14.98
N ARG A 76 7.81 -2.81 16.09
CA ARG A 76 6.79 -3.37 17.00
C ARG A 76 5.56 -2.48 17.02
N PHE A 77 4.39 -3.11 17.01
CA PHE A 77 3.10 -2.45 17.03
C PHE A 77 2.34 -2.82 18.30
N PRO A 78 1.82 -1.83 19.06
CA PRO A 78 1.03 -2.11 20.24
C PRO A 78 -0.34 -2.66 19.84
N VAL A 79 -0.66 -3.86 20.30
CA VAL A 79 -1.98 -4.47 20.23
C VAL A 79 -2.79 -3.99 21.42
N ARG A 80 -3.89 -3.29 21.14
CA ARG A 80 -4.84 -2.82 22.16
C ARG A 80 -6.06 -3.74 22.20
N GLY A 81 -6.58 -4.00 23.40
CA GLY A 81 -7.74 -4.87 23.59
C GLY A 81 -8.39 -4.75 24.97
N GLY A 82 -9.45 -5.54 25.17
CA GLY A 82 -10.27 -5.56 26.40
C GLY A 82 -11.29 -4.42 26.50
N LEU A 83 -12.15 -4.46 27.52
CA LEU A 83 -13.22 -3.49 27.75
C LEU A 83 -12.74 -2.04 27.92
N LEU A 84 -11.46 -1.84 28.25
CA LEU A 84 -10.86 -0.53 28.54
C LEU A 84 -9.81 -0.09 27.50
N ASN A 85 -9.75 -0.75 26.32
CA ASN A 85 -8.82 -0.44 25.23
C ASN A 85 -7.35 -0.24 25.66
N ARG A 86 -6.86 -1.12 26.54
CA ARG A 86 -5.48 -1.05 27.05
C ARG A 86 -4.53 -1.83 26.15
N VAL A 87 -3.26 -1.44 26.14
CA VAL A 87 -2.21 -2.21 25.46
C VAL A 87 -2.04 -3.55 26.18
N THR A 88 -2.27 -4.65 25.48
CA THR A 88 -2.19 -6.01 26.04
C THR A 88 -0.95 -6.76 25.56
N ARG A 89 -0.40 -6.40 24.39
CA ARG A 89 0.79 -7.02 23.81
C ARG A 89 1.45 -6.08 22.78
N GLU A 90 2.73 -6.30 22.49
CA GLU A 90 3.41 -5.76 21.30
C GLU A 90 3.75 -6.90 20.33
N VAL A 91 3.55 -6.68 19.03
CA VAL A 91 3.89 -7.62 17.95
C VAL A 91 4.79 -6.99 16.90
#